data_AF-A0A939RJ05-F1
#
_entry.id   AF-A0A939RJ05-F1
#
_cell.length_a   1.000
_cell.length_b   1.000
_cell.length_c   1.000
_cell.angle_alpha   90.00
_cell.angle_beta   90.00
_cell.angle_gamma   90.00
#
_symmetry.space_group_name_H-M   'P 1'
#
loop_
_entity.id
_entity.type
_entity.pdbx_description
1 polymer ?
#
loop_
_entity_poly.entity_id
_entity_poly.type
_entity_poly.pdbx_seq_one_letter_code
_entity_poly.pdbx_strand_id
1 'polypeptide(L)'
;MKIYETQSNEKELFLKVTDVLLPDTPKEKILIYDIDTTAFEAANGCVFLIGAEYFESGELKVKQYFSEDIREELDIIEKFLSFAYGYEVLLNYKGNSFDIPFLAGRIDILRSDTNIIENEVSKSQTSQVKHRFITLQENMSHLRKISYDLFDEIRPLKTGLDLASTKIDIFRKLTGQTVTEKISGENISLFYVQHLARTKLKAYTEISNSPENVGFISDYHPNSEIDELAHISVSENPSFLQDVLNRNRDNIQSVLYISRLAHIFNMRKGLYNVSIMTCDNKNGIDNFTNTNHTNNQLITDFDRLNLCIYNGCIASETKSDTSNNKNILLSLPILELSLKQFYINYRDYYYFPAENMAMHKSIAEFADKASRKKATAQTAFSMISGRFVKIPAAYIKAENKKEGCLYKESYESENYYLPVNNIPNMNNDNLKMFAYFCMMENFKYSLSDILI
;
A
#
# COMPACT_ATOMS: atom_id res chain seq x y z
N MET A 1 -23.75 -4.91 23.03
CA MET A 1 -22.59 -4.45 22.25
C MET A 1 -21.76 -3.52 23.14
N LYS A 2 -20.45 -3.43 22.90
CA LYS A 2 -19.57 -2.44 23.57
C LYS A 2 -18.92 -1.52 22.54
N ILE A 3 -18.77 -0.25 22.91
CA ILE A 3 -18.08 0.75 22.08
C ILE A 3 -16.89 1.25 22.89
N TYR A 4 -15.71 1.11 22.32
CA TYR A 4 -14.46 1.61 22.88
C TYR A 4 -14.00 2.80 22.05
N GLU A 5 -13.58 3.88 22.71
CA GLU A 5 -13.02 5.05 22.04
C GLU A 5 -11.74 5.49 22.75
N THR A 6 -10.71 5.77 21.96
CA THR A 6 -9.38 6.14 22.45
C THR A 6 -8.73 7.13 21.49
N GLN A 7 -7.71 7.84 21.98
CA GLN A 7 -6.85 8.63 21.10
C GLN A 7 -5.92 7.73 20.29
N SER A 8 -5.60 8.18 19.07
CA SER A 8 -4.58 7.59 18.22
C SER A 8 -3.26 8.33 18.37
N ASN A 9 -2.16 7.58 18.38
CA ASN A 9 -0.79 8.08 18.32
C ASN A 9 -0.32 8.40 16.89
N GLU A 10 -1.11 8.07 15.86
CA GLU A 10 -0.73 8.21 14.45
C GLU A 10 -1.19 9.53 13.81
N LYS A 11 -1.57 10.53 14.62
CA LYS A 11 -2.10 11.81 14.15
C LYS A 11 -1.19 12.50 13.12
N GLU A 12 0.10 12.58 13.42
CA GLU A 12 1.08 13.22 12.53
C GLU A 12 1.17 12.49 11.19
N LEU A 13 1.25 11.16 11.23
CA LEU A 13 1.29 10.32 10.04
C LEU A 13 0.00 10.46 9.22
N PHE A 14 -1.16 10.37 9.87
CA PHE A 14 -2.47 10.56 9.24
C PHE A 14 -2.57 11.89 8.50
N LEU A 15 -2.16 13.00 9.13
CA LEU A 15 -2.21 14.31 8.50
C LEU A 15 -1.31 14.36 7.25
N LYS A 16 -0.06 13.91 7.37
CA LYS A 16 0.90 13.90 6.24
C LYS A 16 0.39 13.04 5.08
N VAL A 17 -0.12 11.85 5.38
CA VAL A 17 -0.66 10.90 4.39
C VAL A 17 -1.86 11.50 3.66
N THR A 18 -2.83 12.01 4.42
CA THR A 18 -4.08 12.52 3.84
C THR A 18 -3.86 13.82 3.09
N ASP A 19 -2.89 14.65 3.46
CA ASP A 19 -2.47 15.83 2.70
C ASP A 19 -1.87 15.49 1.33
N VAL A 20 -1.31 14.30 1.17
CA VAL A 20 -0.78 13.82 -0.12
C VAL A 20 -1.86 13.08 -0.90
N LEU A 21 -2.51 12.09 -0.29
CA LEU A 21 -3.42 11.19 -0.98
C LEU A 21 -4.78 11.84 -1.29
N LEU A 22 -5.26 12.70 -0.38
CA LEU A 22 -6.61 13.28 -0.39
C LEU A 22 -6.55 14.79 -0.08
N PRO A 23 -5.80 15.59 -0.87
CA PRO A 23 -5.50 16.99 -0.55
C PRO A 23 -6.75 17.88 -0.51
N ASP A 24 -7.76 17.55 -1.31
CA ASP A 24 -9.01 18.31 -1.42
C ASP A 24 -10.09 17.84 -0.44
N THR A 25 -9.82 16.82 0.37
CA THR A 25 -10.78 16.26 1.34
C THR A 25 -10.50 16.79 2.76
N PRO A 26 -11.48 17.40 3.44
CA PRO A 26 -11.35 17.76 4.85
C PRO A 26 -11.01 16.54 5.71
N LYS A 27 -10.15 16.71 6.73
CA LYS A 27 -9.65 15.59 7.54
C LYS A 27 -10.77 14.88 8.32
N GLU A 28 -11.75 15.65 8.76
CA GLU A 28 -12.95 15.20 9.44
C GLU A 28 -13.91 14.41 8.53
N LYS A 29 -13.65 14.39 7.21
CA LYS A 29 -14.42 13.65 6.20
C LYS A 29 -13.72 12.40 5.69
N ILE A 30 -12.57 12.05 6.27
CA ILE A 30 -11.81 10.84 5.97
C ILE A 30 -11.97 9.85 7.13
N LEU A 31 -12.38 8.63 6.81
CA LEU A 31 -12.52 7.52 7.74
C LEU A 31 -11.62 6.37 7.31
N ILE A 32 -10.85 5.80 8.24
CA ILE A 32 -10.12 4.54 8.03
C ILE A 32 -10.85 3.45 8.80
N TYR A 33 -10.99 2.25 8.25
CA TYR A 33 -11.67 1.15 8.95
C TYR A 33 -11.07 -0.22 8.60
N ASP A 34 -11.34 -1.19 9.48
CA ASP A 34 -11.02 -2.62 9.33
C ASP A 34 -12.06 -3.43 10.11
N ILE A 35 -12.40 -4.63 9.62
CA ILE A 35 -13.28 -5.57 10.32
C ILE A 35 -12.51 -6.81 10.77
N ASP A 36 -12.86 -7.35 11.94
CA ASP A 36 -12.47 -8.71 12.33
C ASP A 36 -13.67 -9.66 12.32
N THR A 37 -13.41 -10.81 11.70
CA THR A 37 -14.42 -11.83 11.40
C THR A 37 -13.99 -13.19 11.92
N THR A 38 -14.96 -14.07 12.18
CA THR A 38 -14.68 -15.45 12.57
C THR A 38 -14.33 -16.39 11.41
N ALA A 39 -14.61 -15.99 10.17
CA ALA A 39 -14.32 -16.76 8.97
C ALA A 39 -14.05 -15.84 7.77
N PHE A 40 -13.61 -16.40 6.65
CA PHE A 40 -13.36 -15.66 5.40
C PHE A 40 -14.61 -15.46 4.53
N GLU A 41 -15.72 -16.11 4.86
CA GLU A 41 -16.97 -16.04 4.11
C GLU A 41 -18.14 -15.69 5.04
N ALA A 42 -18.99 -14.76 4.60
CA ALA A 42 -20.13 -14.29 5.38
C ALA A 42 -21.11 -15.41 5.76
N ALA A 43 -21.23 -16.45 4.94
CA ALA A 43 -22.11 -17.60 5.20
C ALA A 43 -21.68 -18.42 6.42
N ASN A 44 -20.38 -18.45 6.71
CA ASN A 44 -19.77 -19.35 7.70
C ASN A 44 -19.19 -18.62 8.91
N GLY A 45 -19.35 -17.30 8.98
CA GLY A 45 -18.81 -16.48 10.04
C GLY A 45 -19.69 -15.30 10.39
N CYS A 46 -19.20 -14.50 11.32
CA CYS A 46 -19.82 -13.26 11.78
C CYS A 46 -18.76 -12.17 11.92
N VAL A 47 -19.19 -10.92 11.88
CA VAL A 47 -18.39 -9.78 12.28
C VAL A 47 -18.51 -9.64 13.80
N PHE A 48 -17.37 -9.57 14.50
CA PHE A 48 -17.38 -9.37 15.95
C PHE A 48 -16.70 -8.08 16.39
N LEU A 49 -15.94 -7.45 15.50
CA LEU A 49 -15.30 -6.18 15.76
C LEU A 49 -15.23 -5.37 14.47
N ILE A 50 -15.66 -4.11 14.55
CA ILE A 50 -15.44 -3.11 13.50
C ILE A 50 -14.72 -1.95 14.15
N GLY A 51 -13.53 -1.63 13.68
CA GLY A 51 -12.81 -0.45 14.15
C GLY A 51 -12.76 0.63 13.09
N ALA A 52 -12.71 1.87 13.55
CA ALA A 52 -12.72 3.06 12.72
C ALA A 52 -11.81 4.14 13.32
N GLU A 53 -10.88 4.66 12.53
CA GLU A 53 -10.02 5.78 12.91
C GLU A 53 -10.46 7.05 12.18
N TYR A 54 -10.65 8.14 12.93
CA TYR A 54 -11.27 9.37 12.46
C TYR A 54 -10.69 10.61 13.14
N PHE A 55 -10.74 11.74 12.43
CA PHE A 55 -10.24 13.02 12.92
C PHE A 55 -11.41 13.90 13.40
N GLU A 56 -11.33 14.41 14.62
CA GLU A 56 -12.36 15.27 15.20
C GLU A 56 -11.77 16.25 16.22
N SER A 57 -12.19 17.51 16.15
CA SER A 57 -11.77 18.56 17.10
C SER A 57 -10.25 18.68 17.22
N GLY A 58 -9.54 18.50 16.12
CA GLY A 58 -8.10 18.56 16.08
C GLY A 58 -7.38 17.31 16.58
N GLU A 59 -8.08 16.23 16.95
CA GLU A 59 -7.47 14.98 17.43
C GLU A 59 -7.82 13.79 16.55
N LEU A 60 -6.89 12.84 16.44
CA LEU A 60 -7.12 11.55 15.79
C LEU A 60 -7.59 10.53 16.84
N LYS A 61 -8.69 9.84 16.57
CA LYS A 61 -9.34 8.93 17.51
C LYS A 61 -9.64 7.60 16.83
N VAL A 62 -9.65 6.53 17.62
CA VAL A 62 -10.04 5.18 17.20
C VAL A 62 -11.29 4.80 17.97
N LYS A 63 -12.34 4.44 17.23
CA LYS A 63 -13.63 3.94 17.73
C LYS A 63 -13.83 2.50 17.30
N GLN A 64 -14.15 1.62 18.24
CA GLN A 64 -14.23 0.18 18.02
C GLN A 64 -15.57 -0.36 18.53
N TYR A 65 -16.35 -0.94 17.63
CA TYR A 65 -17.66 -1.55 17.89
C TYR A 65 -17.46 -3.05 18.07
N PHE A 66 -17.55 -3.52 19.31
CA PHE A 66 -17.30 -4.91 19.68
C PHE A 66 -18.61 -5.62 20.04
N SER A 67 -18.79 -6.79 19.45
CA SER A 67 -19.87 -7.74 19.76
C SER A 67 -19.39 -8.65 20.88
N GLU A 68 -20.12 -8.76 21.99
CA GLU A 68 -19.83 -9.80 23.00
C GLU A 68 -20.56 -11.10 22.73
N ASP A 69 -21.63 -10.99 21.94
CA ASP A 69 -22.58 -12.04 21.63
C ASP A 69 -23.00 -11.93 20.17
N ILE A 70 -23.31 -13.05 19.53
CA ILE A 70 -23.74 -13.10 18.12
C ILE A 70 -25.02 -12.27 17.86
N ARG A 71 -25.88 -12.11 18.87
CA ARG A 71 -27.12 -11.32 18.79
C ARG A 71 -26.85 -9.84 18.56
N GLU A 72 -25.65 -9.37 18.89
CA GLU A 72 -25.25 -7.97 18.79
C GLU A 72 -24.57 -7.64 17.45
N GLU A 73 -24.35 -8.64 16.58
CA GLU A 73 -23.68 -8.47 15.28
C GLU A 73 -24.39 -7.40 14.43
N LEU A 74 -25.72 -7.47 14.33
CA LEU A 74 -26.49 -6.50 13.57
C LEU A 74 -26.34 -5.08 14.13
N ASP A 75 -26.28 -4.95 15.47
CA ASP A 75 -26.18 -3.66 16.14
C ASP A 75 -24.81 -3.01 15.90
N ILE A 76 -23.71 -3.78 15.91
CA ILE A 76 -22.38 -3.23 15.60
C ILE A 76 -22.28 -2.79 14.12
N ILE A 77 -22.86 -3.56 13.20
CA ILE A 77 -22.90 -3.24 11.77
C ILE A 77 -23.68 -1.94 11.57
N GLU A 78 -24.86 -1.81 12.17
CA GLU A 78 -25.70 -0.62 12.06
C GLU A 78 -25.05 0.64 12.63
N LYS A 79 -24.46 0.54 13.82
CA LYS A 79 -23.79 1.69 14.44
C LYS A 79 -22.60 2.15 13.60
N PHE A 80 -21.80 1.22 13.09
CA PHE A 80 -20.71 1.56 12.20
C PHE A 80 -21.21 2.22 10.90
N LEU A 81 -22.19 1.62 10.22
CA LEU A 81 -22.71 2.15 8.96
C LEU A 81 -23.36 3.53 9.12
N SER A 82 -24.12 3.73 10.19
CA SER A 82 -24.67 5.04 10.53
C SER A 82 -23.58 6.07 10.83
N PHE A 83 -22.47 5.67 11.46
CA PHE A 83 -21.34 6.55 11.72
C PHE A 83 -20.58 6.89 10.43
N ALA A 84 -20.29 5.90 9.58
CA ALA A 84 -19.60 6.05 8.30
C ALA A 84 -20.38 6.93 7.30
N TYR A 85 -21.70 7.05 7.45
CA TYR A 85 -22.55 7.89 6.59
C TYR A 85 -22.14 9.38 6.60
N GLY A 86 -21.52 9.87 7.68
CA GLY A 86 -21.07 11.26 7.80
C GLY A 86 -19.80 11.62 7.01
N TYR A 87 -19.14 10.64 6.38
CA TYR A 87 -17.84 10.77 5.74
C TYR A 87 -17.94 10.75 4.20
N GLU A 88 -16.91 11.29 3.55
CA GLU A 88 -16.83 11.41 2.08
C GLU A 88 -15.81 10.44 1.48
N VAL A 89 -14.82 10.02 2.26
CA VAL A 89 -13.82 9.04 1.86
C VAL A 89 -13.66 7.98 2.95
N LEU A 90 -13.74 6.72 2.55
CA LEU A 90 -13.50 5.55 3.38
C LEU A 90 -12.22 4.85 2.91
N LEU A 91 -11.10 5.24 3.51
CA LEU A 91 -9.78 4.70 3.20
C LEU A 91 -9.63 3.30 3.80
N ASN A 92 -9.24 2.32 3.00
CA ASN A 92 -9.12 0.93 3.45
C ASN A 92 -8.06 0.14 2.66
N TYR A 93 -7.85 -1.11 3.05
CA TYR A 93 -6.99 -2.04 2.34
C TYR A 93 -7.70 -3.35 2.06
N LYS A 94 -7.98 -3.62 0.78
CA LYS A 94 -8.70 -4.80 0.29
C LYS A 94 -10.18 -4.85 0.72
N GLY A 95 -10.72 -3.76 1.26
CA GLY A 95 -12.11 -3.67 1.70
C GLY A 95 -13.13 -3.85 0.58
N ASN A 96 -12.80 -3.44 -0.66
CA ASN A 96 -13.67 -3.66 -1.80
C ASN A 96 -13.86 -5.16 -2.12
N SER A 97 -12.83 -5.97 -1.83
CA SER A 97 -12.80 -7.40 -2.15
C SER A 97 -13.18 -8.29 -0.97
N PHE A 98 -13.16 -7.78 0.27
CA PHE A 98 -13.43 -8.56 1.47
C PHE A 98 -14.45 -7.90 2.39
N ASP A 99 -14.06 -6.82 3.09
CA ASP A 99 -14.84 -6.22 4.17
C ASP A 99 -16.26 -5.82 3.74
N ILE A 100 -16.38 -5.09 2.63
CA ILE A 100 -17.66 -4.60 2.13
C ILE A 100 -18.57 -5.75 1.64
N PRO A 101 -18.09 -6.71 0.82
CA PRO A 101 -18.84 -7.92 0.52
C PRO A 101 -19.25 -8.71 1.78
N PHE A 102 -18.37 -8.82 2.77
CA PHE A 102 -18.64 -9.57 4.00
C PHE A 102 -19.78 -8.92 4.79
N LEU A 103 -19.71 -7.62 5.06
CA LEU A 103 -20.76 -6.85 5.73
C LEU A 103 -22.10 -6.96 4.99
N ALA A 104 -22.09 -6.83 3.66
CA ALA A 104 -23.31 -6.98 2.85
C ALA A 104 -23.92 -8.38 2.99
N GLY A 105 -23.10 -9.43 2.88
CA GLY A 105 -23.54 -10.82 3.02
C GLY A 105 -24.12 -11.10 4.41
N ARG A 106 -23.52 -10.54 5.47
CA ARG A 106 -24.07 -10.66 6.83
C ARG A 106 -25.41 -9.96 6.97
N ILE A 107 -25.57 -8.75 6.42
CA ILE A 107 -26.86 -8.04 6.41
C ILE A 107 -27.95 -8.87 5.71
N ASP A 108 -27.64 -9.48 4.57
CA ASP A 108 -28.60 -10.29 3.81
C ASP A 108 -29.01 -11.58 4.56
N ILE A 109 -28.06 -12.24 5.24
CA ILE A 109 -28.32 -13.41 6.09
C ILE A 109 -29.20 -13.01 7.29
N LEU A 110 -28.81 -11.97 8.03
CA LEU A 110 -29.54 -11.49 9.21
C LEU A 110 -30.96 -11.02 8.84
N ARG A 111 -31.14 -10.42 7.66
CA ARG A 111 -32.46 -10.07 7.11
C ARG A 111 -33.32 -11.29 6.87
N SER A 112 -32.73 -12.33 6.28
CA SER A 112 -33.44 -13.58 5.96
C SER A 112 -33.91 -14.28 7.24
N ASP A 113 -33.05 -14.36 8.25
CA ASP A 113 -33.39 -14.92 9.57
C ASP A 113 -34.51 -14.13 10.25
N THR A 114 -34.49 -12.80 10.12
CA THR A 114 -35.53 -11.94 10.71
C THR A 114 -36.88 -12.08 10.00
N ASN A 115 -36.90 -12.21 8.68
CA ASN A 115 -38.15 -12.42 7.92
C ASN A 115 -38.84 -13.74 8.29
N ILE A 116 -38.09 -14.78 8.67
CA ILE A 116 -38.65 -16.04 9.17
C ILE A 116 -39.44 -15.78 10.45
N ILE A 117 -38.88 -15.00 11.37
CA ILE A 117 -39.53 -14.64 12.64
C ILE A 117 -40.74 -13.73 12.40
N GLU A 118 -40.65 -12.74 11.50
CA GLU A 118 -41.75 -11.80 11.24
C GLU A 118 -43.04 -12.46 10.77
N ASN A 119 -42.96 -13.59 10.05
CA ASN A 119 -44.15 -14.35 9.64
C ASN A 119 -44.92 -14.95 10.84
N GLU A 120 -44.31 -14.97 12.02
CA GLU A 120 -44.89 -15.46 13.28
C GLU A 120 -45.38 -14.34 14.23
N VAL A 121 -45.15 -13.05 13.91
CA VAL A 121 -45.40 -11.92 14.82
C VAL A 121 -46.26 -10.79 14.18
N SER A 122 -46.81 -9.88 15.00
CA SER A 122 -47.79 -8.86 14.62
C SER A 122 -47.31 -7.79 13.59
N LYS A 123 -48.24 -7.28 12.77
CA LYS A 123 -48.01 -6.34 11.64
C LYS A 123 -47.22 -5.05 11.96
N SER A 124 -47.22 -4.57 13.20
CA SER A 124 -46.57 -3.30 13.56
C SER A 124 -45.05 -3.43 13.70
N GLN A 125 -44.58 -4.54 14.27
CA GLN A 125 -43.14 -4.85 14.40
C GLN A 125 -42.50 -5.11 13.03
N THR A 126 -43.26 -5.69 12.10
CA THR A 126 -42.86 -5.93 10.71
C THR A 126 -42.48 -4.66 9.95
N SER A 127 -43.06 -3.50 10.29
CA SER A 127 -42.81 -2.25 9.56
C SER A 127 -41.50 -1.57 9.99
N GLN A 128 -41.18 -1.62 11.28
CA GLN A 128 -39.93 -1.05 11.82
C GLN A 128 -38.70 -1.82 11.38
N VAL A 129 -38.77 -3.16 11.39
CA VAL A 129 -37.69 -4.03 10.93
C VAL A 129 -37.44 -3.88 9.42
N LYS A 130 -38.49 -3.78 8.60
CA LYS A 130 -38.33 -3.45 7.18
C LYS A 130 -37.62 -2.12 6.95
N HIS A 131 -37.98 -1.08 7.71
CA HIS A 131 -37.31 0.23 7.62
C HIS A 131 -35.83 0.15 8.03
N ARG A 132 -35.53 -0.63 9.09
CA ARG A 132 -34.17 -0.90 9.58
C ARG A 132 -33.28 -1.45 8.47
N PHE A 133 -33.73 -2.49 7.76
CA PHE A 133 -32.96 -3.09 6.66
C PHE A 133 -32.87 -2.22 5.39
N ILE A 134 -33.88 -1.38 5.11
CA ILE A 134 -33.79 -0.39 4.02
C ILE A 134 -32.67 0.62 4.31
N THR A 135 -32.64 1.16 5.53
CA THR A 135 -31.61 2.12 5.97
C THR A 135 -30.20 1.50 5.88
N LEU A 136 -30.07 0.23 6.28
CA LEU A 136 -28.82 -0.52 6.14
C LEU A 136 -28.36 -0.64 4.67
N GLN A 137 -29.27 -0.94 3.75
CA GLN A 137 -28.96 -1.04 2.32
C GLN A 137 -28.53 0.31 1.72
N GLU A 138 -29.19 1.40 2.13
CA GLU A 138 -28.79 2.76 1.76
C GLU A 138 -27.40 3.10 2.28
N ASN A 139 -27.12 2.84 3.56
CA ASN A 139 -25.80 3.09 4.15
C ASN A 139 -24.70 2.23 3.52
N MET A 140 -24.98 0.96 3.19
CA MET A 140 -24.04 0.10 2.45
C MET A 140 -23.76 0.64 1.04
N SER A 141 -24.77 1.21 0.39
CA SER A 141 -24.61 1.83 -0.94
C SER A 141 -23.75 3.09 -0.86
N HIS A 142 -23.95 3.91 0.17
CA HIS A 142 -23.07 5.05 0.47
C HIS A 142 -21.63 4.59 0.73
N LEU A 143 -21.46 3.59 1.60
CA LEU A 143 -20.16 3.03 1.95
C LEU A 143 -19.37 2.56 0.72
N ARG A 144 -20.03 1.84 -0.21
CA ARG A 144 -19.43 1.43 -1.49
C ARG A 144 -19.00 2.63 -2.35
N LYS A 145 -19.80 3.71 -2.36
CA LYS A 145 -19.55 4.90 -3.16
C LYS A 145 -18.34 5.70 -2.67
N ILE A 146 -18.14 5.77 -1.35
CA ILE A 146 -17.05 6.53 -0.74
C ILE A 146 -15.76 5.70 -0.53
N SER A 147 -15.76 4.41 -0.87
CA SER A 147 -14.62 3.52 -0.67
C SER A 147 -13.40 3.94 -1.51
N TYR A 148 -12.27 4.13 -0.83
CA TYR A 148 -10.96 4.32 -1.43
C TYR A 148 -10.05 3.17 -0.99
N ASP A 149 -9.93 2.13 -1.83
CA ASP A 149 -9.17 0.92 -1.51
C ASP A 149 -7.72 1.02 -2.03
N LEU A 150 -6.76 1.08 -1.10
CA LEU A 150 -5.33 1.17 -1.44
C LEU A 150 -4.79 -0.09 -2.11
N PHE A 151 -5.44 -1.25 -1.96
CA PHE A 151 -5.03 -2.46 -2.66
C PHE A 151 -5.12 -2.29 -4.18
N ASP A 152 -6.15 -1.59 -4.66
CA ASP A 152 -6.35 -1.32 -6.10
C ASP A 152 -5.27 -0.38 -6.66
N GLU A 153 -4.72 0.51 -5.84
CA GLU A 153 -3.61 1.41 -6.20
C GLU A 153 -2.26 0.68 -6.26
N ILE A 154 -2.00 -0.23 -5.31
CA ILE A 154 -0.73 -0.96 -5.19
C ILE A 154 -0.63 -2.11 -6.18
N ARG A 155 -1.71 -2.87 -6.41
CA ARG A 155 -1.68 -4.09 -7.21
C ARG A 155 -1.00 -3.89 -8.58
N PRO A 156 -1.24 -2.79 -9.34
CA PRO A 156 -0.54 -2.52 -10.59
C PRO A 156 0.96 -2.22 -10.44
N LEU A 157 1.42 -1.83 -9.25
CA LEU A 157 2.83 -1.53 -8.95
C LEU A 157 3.64 -2.77 -8.55
N LYS A 158 2.98 -3.90 -8.24
CA LYS A 158 3.62 -5.12 -7.70
C LYS A 158 4.86 -5.54 -8.49
N THR A 159 4.73 -5.67 -9.81
CA THR A 159 5.84 -6.08 -10.68
C THR A 159 6.90 -4.99 -10.82
N GLY A 160 6.51 -3.70 -10.85
CA GLY A 160 7.47 -2.60 -10.99
C GLY A 160 8.34 -2.39 -9.73
N LEU A 161 7.80 -2.76 -8.56
CA LEU A 161 8.49 -2.68 -7.27
C LEU A 161 9.15 -4.01 -6.85
N ASP A 162 9.09 -5.05 -7.68
CA ASP A 162 9.57 -6.42 -7.36
C ASP A 162 9.04 -6.96 -6.02
N LEU A 163 7.77 -6.67 -5.72
CA LEU A 163 7.14 -7.12 -4.50
C LEU A 163 6.77 -8.61 -4.58
N ALA A 164 7.36 -9.42 -3.70
CA ALA A 164 7.00 -10.84 -3.56
C ALA A 164 5.51 -11.03 -3.21
N SER A 165 4.96 -10.11 -2.41
CA SER A 165 3.56 -10.11 -1.99
C SER A 165 3.06 -8.68 -1.81
N THR A 166 1.74 -8.50 -1.86
CA THR A 166 1.04 -7.24 -1.56
C THR A 166 0.26 -7.41 -0.25
N LYS A 167 0.80 -8.14 0.72
CA LYS A 167 0.26 -8.12 2.08
C LYS A 167 0.68 -6.81 2.74
N ILE A 168 -0.21 -6.27 3.56
CA ILE A 168 0.00 -4.99 4.24
C ILE A 168 1.27 -5.00 5.12
N ASP A 169 1.60 -6.16 5.71
CA ASP A 169 2.77 -6.35 6.59
C ASP A 169 4.12 -6.00 5.94
N ILE A 170 4.22 -6.15 4.62
CA ILE A 170 5.45 -5.81 3.88
C ILE A 170 5.73 -4.31 4.00
N PHE A 171 4.68 -3.49 3.97
CA PHE A 171 4.78 -2.04 4.07
C PHE A 171 4.88 -1.54 5.52
N ARG A 172 4.49 -2.35 6.51
CA ARG A 172 4.76 -2.06 7.92
C ARG A 172 6.26 -2.21 8.24
N LYS A 173 6.89 -3.28 7.73
CA LYS A 173 8.34 -3.49 7.90
C LYS A 173 9.16 -2.33 7.33
N LEU A 174 8.66 -1.68 6.28
CA LEU A 174 9.26 -0.48 5.70
C LEU A 174 9.34 0.71 6.65
N THR A 175 8.76 0.69 7.85
CA THR A 175 8.91 1.80 8.82
C THR A 175 9.81 1.48 9.99
N GLY A 176 10.52 0.35 9.94
CA GLY A 176 11.28 -0.15 11.10
C GLY A 176 10.39 -0.59 12.26
N GLN A 177 9.07 -0.47 12.13
CA GLN A 177 8.11 -0.97 13.10
C GLN A 177 7.87 -2.45 12.86
N THR A 178 8.61 -3.29 13.58
CA THR A 178 8.21 -4.68 13.79
C THR A 178 7.13 -4.70 14.86
N VAL A 179 5.86 -4.67 14.46
CA VAL A 179 4.77 -4.98 15.38
C VAL A 179 4.82 -6.48 15.62
N THR A 180 5.26 -6.87 16.82
CA THR A 180 5.12 -8.25 17.27
C THR A 180 3.65 -8.51 17.53
N GLU A 181 3.00 -9.25 16.61
CA GLU A 181 1.66 -9.77 16.85
C GLU A 181 1.68 -10.62 18.11
N LYS A 182 1.10 -10.13 19.20
CA LYS A 182 0.96 -10.90 20.44
C LYS A 182 0.04 -12.11 20.25
N ILE A 183 -0.99 -11.95 19.41
CA ILE A 183 -1.98 -12.98 19.09
C ILE A 183 -2.28 -12.89 17.60
N SER A 184 -2.20 -14.01 16.88
CA SER A 184 -2.54 -14.06 15.46
C SER A 184 -4.04 -13.86 15.23
N GLY A 185 -4.41 -13.35 14.06
CA GLY A 185 -5.82 -13.22 13.68
C GLY A 185 -6.57 -14.56 13.72
N GLU A 186 -5.93 -15.64 13.28
CA GLU A 186 -6.50 -17.00 13.32
C GLU A 186 -6.83 -17.45 14.75
N ASN A 187 -5.95 -17.16 15.72
CA ASN A 187 -6.17 -17.51 17.12
C ASN A 187 -7.32 -16.69 17.74
N ILE A 188 -7.43 -15.40 17.39
CA ILE A 188 -8.55 -14.56 17.86
C ILE A 188 -9.87 -15.06 17.27
N SER A 189 -9.92 -15.33 15.97
CA SER A 189 -11.11 -15.87 15.30
C SER A 189 -11.52 -17.21 15.92
N LEU A 190 -10.58 -18.12 16.15
CA LEU A 190 -10.85 -19.42 16.79
C LEU A 190 -11.37 -19.26 18.21
N PHE A 191 -10.73 -18.44 19.03
CA PHE A 191 -11.17 -18.14 20.38
C PHE A 191 -12.60 -17.59 20.39
N TYR A 192 -12.89 -16.64 19.51
CA TYR A 192 -14.21 -16.01 19.46
C TYR A 192 -15.29 -16.99 18.98
N VAL A 193 -14.98 -17.89 18.03
CA VAL A 193 -15.88 -18.99 17.62
C VAL A 193 -16.20 -19.90 18.82
N GLN A 194 -15.20 -20.27 19.62
CA GLN A 194 -15.40 -21.10 20.81
C GLN A 194 -16.27 -20.40 21.87
N HIS A 195 -16.01 -19.11 22.11
CA HIS A 195 -16.84 -18.27 22.99
C HIS A 195 -18.30 -18.24 22.54
N LEU A 196 -18.57 -17.95 21.26
CA LEU A 196 -19.93 -17.93 20.71
C LEU A 196 -20.63 -19.28 20.81
N ALA A 197 -19.94 -20.38 20.49
CA ALA A 197 -20.51 -21.73 20.53
C ALA A 197 -21.00 -22.09 21.95
N ARG A 198 -20.21 -21.74 22.97
CA ARG A 198 -20.55 -21.99 24.38
C ARG A 198 -21.67 -21.08 24.89
N THR A 199 -21.72 -19.81 24.50
CA THR A 199 -22.83 -18.91 24.87
C THR A 199 -24.15 -19.39 24.25
N LYS A 200 -24.13 -19.88 23.00
CA LYS A 200 -25.31 -20.55 22.40
C LYS A 200 -25.72 -21.80 23.15
N LEU A 201 -24.76 -22.64 23.57
CA LEU A 201 -25.03 -23.85 24.35
C LEU A 201 -25.67 -23.51 25.71
N LYS A 202 -25.11 -22.54 26.46
CA LYS A 202 -25.66 -22.07 27.73
C LYS A 202 -27.11 -21.58 27.58
N ALA A 203 -27.35 -20.71 26.60
CA ALA A 203 -28.70 -20.21 26.31
C ALA A 203 -29.67 -21.34 25.96
N TYR A 204 -29.22 -22.35 25.20
CA TYR A 204 -30.06 -23.50 24.88
C TYR A 204 -30.34 -24.37 26.10
N THR A 205 -29.34 -24.67 26.94
CA THR A 205 -29.52 -25.43 28.19
C THR A 205 -30.38 -24.73 29.23
N GLU A 206 -30.39 -23.40 29.24
CA GLU A 206 -31.28 -22.60 30.11
C GLU A 206 -32.74 -22.60 29.61
N ILE A 207 -32.94 -22.73 28.29
CA ILE A 207 -34.26 -22.78 27.65
C ILE A 207 -34.83 -24.21 27.65
N SER A 208 -33.99 -25.22 27.40
CA SER A 208 -34.35 -26.63 27.39
C SER A 208 -33.88 -27.29 28.70
N ASN A 209 -34.79 -27.62 29.60
CA ASN A 209 -34.53 -28.43 30.80
C ASN A 209 -34.11 -29.90 30.49
N SER A 210 -33.27 -30.14 29.48
CA SER A 210 -32.75 -31.45 29.11
C SER A 210 -31.39 -31.32 28.39
N PRO A 211 -30.30 -31.94 28.92
CA PRO A 211 -28.97 -31.84 28.32
C PRO A 211 -28.71 -32.80 27.15
N GLU A 212 -29.66 -33.65 26.76
CA GLU A 212 -29.32 -34.92 26.07
C GLU A 212 -29.30 -34.89 24.53
N ASN A 213 -29.53 -33.76 23.85
CA ASN A 213 -29.58 -33.73 22.39
C ASN A 213 -28.78 -32.57 21.76
N VAL A 214 -27.48 -32.50 22.05
CA VAL A 214 -26.57 -31.63 21.30
C VAL A 214 -25.53 -32.48 20.59
N GLY A 215 -25.76 -32.71 19.30
CA GLY A 215 -24.74 -33.22 18.38
C GLY A 215 -23.80 -32.09 17.92
N PHE A 216 -22.54 -32.46 17.66
CA PHE A 216 -21.37 -31.68 17.20
C PHE A 216 -20.52 -31.09 18.34
N ILE A 217 -19.19 -31.30 18.44
CA ILE A 217 -18.12 -31.69 17.50
C ILE A 217 -17.40 -32.92 18.09
N SER A 218 -17.35 -34.06 17.39
CA SER A 218 -16.73 -35.30 17.92
C SER A 218 -15.21 -35.35 17.83
N ASP A 219 -14.57 -34.40 17.15
CA ASP A 219 -13.15 -34.49 16.78
C ASP A 219 -12.31 -33.31 17.34
N TYR A 220 -12.67 -32.80 18.52
CA TYR A 220 -11.87 -31.78 19.20
C TYR A 220 -11.09 -32.37 20.37
N HIS A 221 -9.76 -32.34 20.27
CA HIS A 221 -8.86 -32.68 21.36
C HIS A 221 -8.48 -31.39 22.13
N PRO A 222 -8.95 -31.21 23.36
CA PRO A 222 -8.65 -30.03 24.18
C PRO A 222 -7.21 -30.13 24.68
N ASN A 223 -6.41 -29.05 24.54
CA ASN A 223 -5.10 -28.93 25.19
C ASN A 223 -4.47 -27.52 25.08
N SER A 224 -5.23 -26.47 24.74
CA SER A 224 -4.67 -25.11 24.59
C SER A 224 -5.15 -24.14 25.67
N GLU A 225 -4.31 -23.17 26.03
CA GLU A 225 -4.63 -22.04 26.94
C GLU A 225 -5.90 -21.26 26.49
N ILE A 226 -6.21 -21.33 25.20
CA ILE A 226 -7.42 -20.79 24.55
C ILE A 226 -8.70 -21.45 25.09
N ASP A 227 -8.66 -22.74 25.43
CA ASP A 227 -9.82 -23.50 25.90
C ASP A 227 -10.27 -23.09 27.32
N GLU A 228 -9.31 -22.78 28.19
CA GLU A 228 -9.56 -22.30 29.56
C GLU A 228 -10.19 -20.91 29.58
N LEU A 229 -9.72 -20.03 28.67
CA LEU A 229 -10.21 -18.65 28.57
C LEU A 229 -11.61 -18.55 27.97
N ALA A 230 -12.04 -19.50 27.15
CA ALA A 230 -13.34 -19.47 26.46
C ALA A 230 -14.55 -19.75 27.38
N HIS A 231 -14.37 -19.84 28.71
CA HIS A 231 -15.45 -19.92 29.70
C HIS A 231 -15.91 -18.55 30.25
N ILE A 232 -15.09 -17.53 30.04
CA ILE A 232 -15.22 -16.18 30.56
C ILE A 232 -15.62 -15.27 29.39
N SER A 233 -16.52 -14.29 29.60
CA SER A 233 -16.84 -13.37 28.51
C SER A 233 -15.58 -12.62 28.07
N VAL A 234 -15.48 -12.27 26.78
CA VAL A 234 -14.25 -11.64 26.25
C VAL A 234 -13.86 -10.40 27.06
N SER A 235 -14.82 -9.60 27.50
CA SER A 235 -14.55 -8.42 28.33
C SER A 235 -14.22 -8.70 29.79
N GLU A 236 -14.61 -9.85 30.34
CA GLU A 236 -14.18 -10.30 31.65
C GLU A 236 -12.74 -10.84 31.64
N ASN A 237 -12.11 -10.91 30.46
CA ASN A 237 -10.67 -11.06 30.29
C ASN A 237 -10.04 -9.77 29.71
N PRO A 238 -9.71 -8.77 30.56
CA PRO A 238 -9.21 -7.48 30.09
C PRO A 238 -7.94 -7.56 29.26
N SER A 239 -7.04 -8.52 29.54
CA SER A 239 -5.80 -8.68 28.78
C SER A 239 -6.09 -9.12 27.35
N PHE A 240 -6.90 -10.16 27.18
CA PHE A 240 -7.25 -10.68 25.86
C PHE A 240 -8.07 -9.66 25.07
N LEU A 241 -9.07 -9.01 25.69
CA LEU A 241 -9.82 -7.93 25.04
C LEU A 241 -8.89 -6.81 24.57
N GLN A 242 -7.92 -6.40 25.40
CA GLN A 242 -6.98 -5.36 25.02
C GLN A 242 -6.11 -5.79 23.83
N ASP A 243 -5.67 -7.05 23.78
CA ASP A 243 -4.90 -7.57 22.65
C ASP A 243 -5.76 -7.63 21.36
N VAL A 244 -7.04 -7.99 21.44
CA VAL A 244 -7.99 -7.94 20.32
C VAL A 244 -8.18 -6.50 19.82
N LEU A 245 -8.46 -5.55 20.73
CA LEU A 245 -8.65 -4.15 20.37
C LEU A 245 -7.37 -3.52 19.80
N ASN A 246 -6.20 -3.85 20.35
CA ASN A 246 -4.91 -3.36 19.85
C ASN A 246 -4.62 -3.91 18.45
N ARG A 247 -4.86 -5.21 18.21
CA ARG A 247 -4.63 -5.78 16.88
C ARG A 247 -5.52 -5.12 15.82
N ASN A 248 -6.80 -4.92 16.13
CA ASN A 248 -7.72 -4.24 15.21
C ASN A 248 -7.28 -2.79 14.94
N ARG A 249 -6.87 -2.04 15.98
CA ARG A 249 -6.28 -0.71 15.83
C ARG A 249 -5.06 -0.74 14.91
N ASP A 250 -4.15 -1.68 15.15
CA ASP A 250 -2.92 -1.85 14.40
C ASP A 250 -3.21 -2.11 12.91
N ASN A 251 -4.22 -2.93 12.58
CA ASN A 251 -4.63 -3.15 11.19
C ASN A 251 -5.14 -1.87 10.52
N ILE A 252 -5.99 -1.10 11.21
CA ILE A 252 -6.52 0.18 10.72
C ILE A 252 -5.38 1.15 10.42
N GLN A 253 -4.47 1.31 11.37
CA GLN A 253 -3.32 2.21 11.25
C GLN A 253 -2.33 1.73 10.19
N SER A 254 -2.30 0.44 9.87
CA SER A 254 -1.41 -0.12 8.84
C SER A 254 -1.65 0.47 7.45
N VAL A 255 -2.88 0.93 7.19
CA VAL A 255 -3.27 1.60 5.95
C VAL A 255 -2.46 2.90 5.74
N LEU A 256 -2.11 3.59 6.83
CA LEU A 256 -1.27 4.79 6.78
C LEU A 256 0.17 4.48 6.34
N TYR A 257 0.73 3.35 6.75
CA TYR A 257 2.10 2.97 6.36
C TYR A 257 2.21 2.61 4.88
N ILE A 258 1.19 1.96 4.32
CA ILE A 258 1.09 1.68 2.88
C ILE A 258 1.13 2.97 2.05
N SER A 259 0.42 3.99 2.53
CA SER A 259 0.26 5.24 1.81
C SER A 259 1.56 6.05 1.69
N ARG A 260 2.70 5.55 2.17
CA ARG A 260 4.04 6.02 1.77
C ARG A 260 4.26 6.01 0.25
N LEU A 261 3.49 5.20 -0.47
CA LEU A 261 3.42 5.19 -1.93
C LEU A 261 2.53 6.32 -2.51
N ALA A 262 1.93 7.20 -1.70
CA ALA A 262 0.97 8.20 -2.16
C ALA A 262 1.54 9.14 -3.23
N HIS A 263 2.82 9.53 -3.10
CA HIS A 263 3.47 10.32 -4.14
C HIS A 263 3.62 9.56 -5.46
N ILE A 264 3.89 8.24 -5.41
CA ILE A 264 3.93 7.39 -6.62
C ILE A 264 2.53 7.26 -7.23
N PHE A 265 1.48 7.11 -6.42
CA PHE A 265 0.09 7.08 -6.91
C PHE A 265 -0.27 8.37 -7.63
N ASN A 266 -0.01 9.51 -6.99
CA ASN A 266 -0.31 10.83 -7.55
C ASN A 266 0.51 11.13 -8.82
N MET A 267 1.77 10.69 -8.89
CA MET A 267 2.59 10.77 -10.10
C MET A 267 1.98 9.98 -11.26
N ARG A 268 1.55 8.74 -11.00
CA ARG A 268 0.89 7.90 -12.01
C ARG A 268 -0.45 8.50 -12.47
N LYS A 269 -1.18 9.18 -11.59
CA LYS A 269 -2.42 9.92 -11.89
C LYS A 269 -2.16 11.26 -12.59
N GLY A 270 -0.91 11.68 -12.74
CA GLY A 270 -0.53 12.93 -13.42
C GLY A 270 -0.77 14.20 -12.60
N LEU A 271 -0.97 14.08 -11.29
CA LEU A 271 -1.34 15.17 -10.36
C LEU A 271 -0.17 16.10 -9.99
N TYR A 272 1.04 15.79 -10.44
CA TYR A 272 2.20 16.65 -10.27
C TYR A 272 2.64 17.32 -11.56
N ASN A 273 3.13 18.55 -11.43
CA ASN A 273 4.03 19.13 -12.42
C ASN A 273 5.46 18.73 -12.06
N VAL A 274 6.28 18.45 -13.06
CA VAL A 274 7.65 17.97 -12.86
C VAL A 274 8.63 18.93 -13.48
N SER A 275 9.65 19.27 -12.72
CA SER A 275 10.82 20.02 -13.17
C SER A 275 12.08 19.21 -12.87
N ILE A 276 13.11 19.38 -13.70
CA ILE A 276 14.41 18.72 -13.49
C ILE A 276 15.49 19.77 -13.29
N MET A 277 16.37 19.52 -12.33
CA MET A 277 17.63 20.23 -12.15
C MET A 277 18.77 19.21 -12.18
N THR A 278 19.90 19.57 -12.77
CA THR A 278 21.12 18.77 -12.71
C THR A 278 22.14 19.41 -11.78
N CYS A 279 22.78 18.62 -10.91
CA CYS A 279 23.74 19.11 -9.93
C CYS A 279 25.13 18.51 -10.14
N ASP A 280 26.16 19.34 -10.02
CA ASP A 280 27.56 18.89 -10.01
C ASP A 280 27.88 18.28 -8.65
N ASN A 281 28.14 16.97 -8.65
CA ASN A 281 28.33 16.14 -7.45
C ASN A 281 29.54 16.51 -6.56
N LYS A 282 30.23 17.63 -6.79
CA LYS A 282 31.46 17.96 -6.05
C LYS A 282 31.24 18.40 -4.60
N ASN A 283 30.03 18.82 -4.19
CA ASN A 283 29.72 19.21 -2.79
C ASN A 283 28.27 18.89 -2.34
N GLY A 284 27.46 18.22 -3.15
CA GLY A 284 26.00 18.07 -2.90
C GLY A 284 25.61 16.84 -2.09
N ILE A 285 26.44 15.79 -2.12
CA ILE A 285 26.18 14.54 -1.40
C ILE A 285 26.49 14.73 0.09
N ASP A 286 27.62 15.38 0.42
CA ASP A 286 28.07 15.57 1.80
C ASP A 286 27.20 16.53 2.63
N ASN A 287 26.41 17.41 2.01
CA ASN A 287 25.50 18.31 2.73
C ASN A 287 24.12 17.69 3.01
N PHE A 288 23.73 16.63 2.29
CA PHE A 288 22.50 15.88 2.57
C PHE A 288 22.76 14.62 3.41
N THR A 289 23.96 14.04 3.36
CA THR A 289 24.37 12.95 4.26
C THR A 289 24.83 13.44 5.64
N ASN A 290 25.28 14.70 5.79
CA ASN A 290 25.65 15.29 7.09
C ASN A 290 24.51 15.97 7.86
N THR A 291 23.26 15.92 7.41
CA THR A 291 22.15 16.04 8.36
C THR A 291 22.00 14.70 9.06
N ASN A 292 22.83 14.50 10.08
CA ASN A 292 22.76 13.50 11.16
C ASN A 292 21.53 12.56 11.17
N HIS A 293 21.45 11.63 10.22
CA HIS A 293 20.73 10.39 10.42
C HIS A 293 21.78 9.30 10.45
N THR A 294 22.27 9.04 11.67
CA THR A 294 22.95 7.80 11.99
C THR A 294 22.14 6.64 11.41
N ASN A 295 22.85 5.63 10.91
CA ASN A 295 22.37 4.44 10.20
C ASN A 295 21.33 3.55 10.94
N ASN A 296 20.53 4.08 11.86
CA ASN A 296 19.40 3.42 12.53
C ASN A 296 18.14 4.32 12.64
N GLN A 297 18.08 5.47 11.94
CA GLN A 297 16.89 6.31 11.81
C GLN A 297 16.28 6.24 10.40
N LEU A 298 16.39 5.06 9.79
CA LEU A 298 15.67 4.73 8.57
C LEU A 298 14.16 4.81 8.89
N ILE A 299 13.51 5.86 8.37
CA ILE A 299 12.06 5.96 8.15
C ILE A 299 11.22 6.55 9.30
N THR A 300 11.33 7.85 9.55
CA THR A 300 10.25 8.56 10.27
C THR A 300 9.85 9.91 9.67
N ASP A 301 10.65 10.52 8.79
CA ASP A 301 10.34 11.86 8.30
C ASP A 301 9.64 11.82 6.93
N PHE A 302 8.31 11.72 6.97
CA PHE A 302 7.42 12.04 5.84
C PHE A 302 7.50 13.52 5.41
N ASP A 303 8.23 14.39 6.12
CA ASP A 303 8.03 15.84 6.06
C ASP A 303 8.47 16.52 4.78
N ARG A 304 9.23 15.84 3.93
CA ARG A 304 9.47 16.30 2.57
C ARG A 304 9.50 15.07 1.70
N LEU A 305 9.07 15.23 0.46
CA LEU A 305 9.31 14.33 -0.66
C LEU A 305 10.81 14.02 -0.90
N ASN A 306 11.71 14.26 0.06
CA ASN A 306 13.10 13.83 0.17
C ASN A 306 13.17 12.29 0.25
N LEU A 307 12.61 11.63 -0.76
CA LEU A 307 12.87 10.24 -1.03
C LEU A 307 14.35 10.17 -1.41
N CYS A 308 15.10 9.52 -0.53
CA CYS A 308 16.51 9.21 -0.69
C CYS A 308 16.82 8.47 -1.99
N ILE A 309 18.12 8.35 -2.19
CA ILE A 309 18.85 8.59 -3.41
C ILE A 309 19.15 7.27 -4.13
N TYR A 310 18.45 6.93 -5.24
CA TYR A 310 19.04 6.01 -6.21
C TYR A 310 19.99 6.79 -7.12
N ASN A 311 21.28 6.43 -7.10
CA ASN A 311 22.39 6.99 -7.87
C ASN A 311 22.74 8.47 -7.66
N GLY A 312 22.17 9.18 -6.69
CA GLY A 312 22.33 10.63 -6.48
C GLY A 312 21.06 11.44 -6.76
N CYS A 313 19.97 10.80 -7.21
CA CYS A 313 18.73 11.48 -7.56
C CYS A 313 17.87 11.83 -6.34
N ILE A 314 17.42 13.09 -6.23
CA ILE A 314 16.54 13.57 -5.16
C ILE A 314 15.25 14.10 -5.79
N ALA A 315 14.10 13.54 -5.40
CA ALA A 315 12.82 14.19 -5.65
C ALA A 315 12.51 15.13 -4.49
N SER A 316 11.84 16.25 -4.73
CA SER A 316 11.40 17.16 -3.67
C SER A 316 10.12 17.88 -4.07
N GLU A 317 9.19 18.05 -3.13
CA GLU A 317 8.03 18.92 -3.36
C GLU A 317 8.48 20.37 -3.24
N THR A 318 8.02 21.20 -4.17
CA THR A 318 8.25 22.65 -4.15
C THR A 318 6.94 23.35 -3.87
N LYS A 319 6.99 24.46 -3.14
CA LYS A 319 5.79 25.27 -2.85
C LYS A 319 5.15 25.69 -4.18
N SER A 320 3.87 25.38 -4.35
CA SER A 320 3.08 25.87 -5.48
C SER A 320 2.73 27.33 -5.23
N ASP A 321 3.03 28.22 -6.18
CA ASP A 321 2.66 29.63 -6.04
C ASP A 321 1.19 29.92 -6.37
N THR A 322 0.46 29.09 -7.15
CA THR A 322 -0.89 29.50 -7.63
C THR A 322 -1.82 28.38 -8.16
N SER A 323 -1.57 27.06 -7.99
CA SER A 323 -2.45 26.02 -8.56
C SER A 323 -2.61 24.78 -7.69
N ASN A 324 -3.78 24.10 -7.75
CA ASN A 324 -4.04 22.80 -7.11
C ASN A 324 -3.04 21.67 -7.49
N ASN A 325 -2.19 21.87 -8.51
CA ASN A 325 -1.13 20.92 -8.85
C ASN A 325 0.12 21.17 -8.00
N LYS A 326 0.54 20.14 -7.26
CA LYS A 326 1.81 20.12 -6.55
C LYS A 326 2.97 20.06 -7.56
N ASN A 327 4.08 20.71 -7.24
CA ASN A 327 5.26 20.75 -8.11
C ASN A 327 6.36 19.85 -7.53
N ILE A 328 6.86 18.90 -8.30
CA ILE A 328 8.01 18.08 -7.95
C ILE A 328 9.24 18.59 -8.71
N LEU A 329 10.33 18.78 -7.96
CA LEU A 329 11.67 19.03 -8.49
C LEU A 329 12.50 17.75 -8.36
N LEU A 330 12.95 17.23 -9.49
CA LEU A 330 13.87 16.11 -9.58
C LEU A 330 15.30 16.62 -9.79
N SER A 331 16.14 16.47 -8.77
CA SER A 331 17.56 16.78 -8.83
C SER A 331 18.32 15.54 -9.30
N LEU A 332 19.07 15.66 -10.40
CA LEU A 332 19.86 14.58 -10.99
C LEU A 332 21.36 14.84 -10.83
N PRO A 333 22.12 13.85 -10.37
CA PRO A 333 23.56 13.93 -10.22
C PRO A 333 24.24 13.88 -11.58
N ILE A 334 25.16 14.80 -11.81
CA ILE A 334 26.00 14.78 -13.00
C ILE A 334 27.19 13.84 -12.76
N LEU A 335 27.38 12.91 -13.70
CA LEU A 335 28.46 11.93 -13.69
C LEU A 335 29.39 12.21 -14.87
N GLU A 336 30.68 12.44 -14.58
CA GLU A 336 31.73 12.52 -15.61
C GLU A 336 32.23 11.11 -15.91
N LEU A 337 31.81 10.56 -17.05
CA LEU A 337 32.03 9.16 -17.41
C LEU A 337 32.58 9.02 -18.83
N SER A 338 33.20 7.87 -19.10
CA SER A 338 33.53 7.41 -20.45
C SER A 338 32.72 6.16 -20.75
N LEU A 339 31.70 6.30 -21.60
CA LEU A 339 30.69 5.27 -21.86
C LEU A 339 30.70 4.82 -23.31
N LYS A 340 30.06 3.69 -23.57
CA LYS A 340 29.89 3.11 -24.90
C LYS A 340 28.52 3.45 -25.47
N GLN A 341 28.50 3.92 -26.71
CA GLN A 341 27.29 3.99 -27.54
C GLN A 341 27.29 2.80 -28.50
N PHE A 342 26.35 1.87 -28.34
CA PHE A 342 26.28 0.66 -29.15
C PHE A 342 25.45 0.87 -30.42
N TYR A 343 25.92 0.33 -31.54
CA TYR A 343 25.25 0.45 -32.83
C TYR A 343 24.34 -0.76 -33.09
N ILE A 344 23.04 -0.49 -33.26
CA ILE A 344 22.03 -1.52 -33.57
C ILE A 344 22.38 -2.26 -34.88
N ASN A 345 22.83 -1.52 -35.89
CA ASN A 345 23.25 -2.08 -37.18
C ASN A 345 24.69 -2.59 -37.13
N TYR A 346 25.07 -3.33 -36.08
CA TYR A 346 26.44 -3.80 -35.84
C TYR A 346 27.07 -4.53 -37.05
N ARG A 347 26.24 -5.17 -37.88
CA ARG A 347 26.66 -5.86 -39.10
C ARG A 347 27.30 -4.93 -40.14
N ASP A 348 27.10 -3.63 -40.03
CA ASP A 348 27.67 -2.60 -40.91
C ASP A 348 28.96 -1.99 -40.37
N TYR A 349 29.53 -2.57 -39.32
CA TYR A 349 30.74 -2.10 -38.67
C TYR A 349 31.84 -3.17 -38.63
N TYR A 350 33.08 -2.70 -38.60
CA TYR A 350 34.25 -3.48 -38.21
C TYR A 350 34.77 -2.97 -36.86
N TYR A 351 35.18 -3.89 -36.00
CA TYR A 351 35.81 -3.60 -34.72
C TYR A 351 37.34 -3.57 -34.86
N PHE A 352 37.96 -2.56 -34.26
CA PHE A 352 39.39 -2.31 -34.30
C PHE A 352 39.97 -2.51 -32.88
N PRO A 353 40.64 -3.64 -32.59
CA PRO A 353 41.05 -3.98 -31.23
C PRO A 353 42.09 -3.06 -30.61
N ALA A 354 43.00 -2.48 -31.42
CA ALA A 354 44.03 -1.59 -30.91
C ALA A 354 43.44 -0.23 -30.50
N GLU A 355 42.45 0.25 -31.26
CA GLU A 355 41.75 1.52 -31.05
C GLU A 355 40.53 1.39 -30.13
N ASN A 356 40.12 0.16 -29.80
CA ASN A 356 38.97 -0.17 -28.95
C ASN A 356 37.67 0.54 -29.39
N MET A 357 37.39 0.53 -30.70
CA MET A 357 36.20 1.15 -31.27
C MET A 357 35.72 0.43 -32.54
N ALA A 358 34.48 0.70 -32.93
CA ALA A 358 33.92 0.24 -34.19
C ALA A 358 33.79 1.37 -35.22
N MET A 359 34.15 1.06 -36.46
CA MET A 359 34.00 1.97 -37.60
C MET A 359 33.10 1.36 -38.65
N HIS A 360 32.24 2.18 -39.24
CA HIS A 360 31.35 1.75 -40.33
C HIS A 360 32.16 1.26 -41.53
N LYS A 361 31.63 0.29 -42.29
CA LYS A 361 32.31 -0.33 -43.45
C LYS A 361 32.91 0.69 -44.42
N SER A 362 32.20 1.80 -44.68
CA SER A 362 32.65 2.85 -45.59
C SER A 362 33.93 3.57 -45.15
N ILE A 363 34.20 3.64 -43.85
CA ILE A 363 35.42 4.24 -43.30
C ILE A 363 36.51 3.17 -43.13
N ALA A 364 36.10 1.98 -42.68
CA ALA A 364 37.01 0.87 -42.45
C ALA A 364 37.65 0.32 -43.75
N GLU A 365 37.09 0.60 -44.93
CA GLU A 365 37.65 0.21 -46.22
C GLU A 365 39.09 0.73 -46.43
N PHE A 366 39.40 1.90 -45.89
CA PHE A 366 40.72 2.53 -45.98
C PHE A 366 41.74 1.99 -44.96
N ALA A 367 41.33 1.11 -44.05
CA ALA A 367 42.19 0.53 -43.02
C ALA A 367 42.66 -0.89 -43.39
N ASP A 368 43.79 -1.30 -42.80
CA ASP A 368 44.34 -2.63 -43.00
C ASP A 368 43.34 -3.73 -42.62
N LYS A 369 43.25 -4.79 -43.44
CA LYS A 369 42.38 -5.94 -43.17
C LYS A 369 42.85 -6.73 -41.94
N ALA A 370 44.16 -6.74 -41.65
CA ALA A 370 44.69 -7.45 -40.49
C ALA A 370 44.39 -6.74 -39.16
N SER A 371 44.16 -5.42 -39.18
CA SER A 371 43.88 -4.62 -37.97
C SER A 371 42.40 -4.61 -37.56
N ARG A 372 41.50 -5.16 -38.39
CA ARG A 372 40.04 -5.13 -38.16
C ARG A 372 39.40 -6.50 -38.09
N LYS A 373 38.38 -6.62 -37.23
CA LYS A 373 37.53 -7.81 -37.06
C LYS A 373 36.09 -7.44 -37.41
N LYS A 374 35.29 -8.41 -37.89
CA LYS A 374 33.84 -8.18 -38.04
C LYS A 374 33.26 -7.81 -36.67
N ALA A 375 32.51 -6.70 -36.61
CA ALA A 375 31.91 -6.31 -35.34
C ALA A 375 30.79 -7.29 -34.94
N THR A 376 30.67 -7.50 -33.64
CA THR A 376 29.55 -8.15 -32.96
C THR A 376 28.71 -7.07 -32.27
N ALA A 377 27.52 -7.40 -31.78
CA ALA A 377 26.73 -6.44 -31.01
C ALA A 377 27.50 -5.86 -29.81
N GLN A 378 28.30 -6.68 -29.13
CA GLN A 378 29.16 -6.28 -28.00
C GLN A 378 30.36 -5.41 -28.40
N THR A 379 30.82 -5.49 -29.64
CA THR A 379 32.03 -4.77 -30.11
C THR A 379 31.71 -3.62 -31.07
N ALA A 380 30.47 -3.50 -31.54
CA ALA A 380 30.01 -2.39 -32.35
C ALA A 380 29.65 -1.18 -31.48
N PHE A 381 30.66 -0.44 -31.01
CA PHE A 381 30.46 0.77 -30.23
C PHE A 381 31.48 1.87 -30.54
N SER A 382 31.15 3.09 -30.10
CA SER A 382 32.12 4.19 -29.90
C SER A 382 32.23 4.54 -28.42
N MET A 383 33.44 4.84 -27.97
CA MET A 383 33.68 5.42 -26.64
C MET A 383 33.39 6.92 -26.68
N ILE A 384 32.61 7.41 -25.72
CA ILE A 384 32.23 8.81 -25.58
C ILE A 384 32.45 9.22 -24.13
N SER A 385 33.32 10.20 -23.93
CA SER A 385 33.58 10.81 -22.63
C SER A 385 32.78 12.10 -22.49
N GLY A 386 32.16 12.33 -21.34
CA GLY A 386 31.32 13.50 -21.13
C GLY A 386 30.58 13.50 -19.81
N ARG A 387 29.61 14.41 -19.71
CA ARG A 387 28.73 14.60 -18.54
C ARG A 387 27.40 13.90 -18.80
N PHE A 388 27.03 12.97 -17.93
CA PHE A 388 25.86 12.12 -18.08
C PHE A 388 24.99 12.13 -16.82
N VAL A 389 23.72 11.78 -16.99
CA VAL A 389 22.82 11.35 -15.91
C VAL A 389 22.46 9.88 -16.14
N LYS A 390 22.31 9.13 -15.04
CA LYS A 390 21.81 7.76 -15.09
C LYS A 390 20.28 7.76 -15.25
N ILE A 391 19.76 6.81 -16.00
CA ILE A 391 18.35 6.68 -16.34
C ILE A 391 17.81 5.31 -15.89
N PRO A 392 16.59 5.26 -15.32
CA PRO A 392 15.90 4.01 -15.02
C PRO A 392 15.74 3.10 -16.24
N ALA A 393 16.12 1.83 -16.11
CA ALA A 393 16.01 0.86 -17.21
C ALA A 393 14.54 0.65 -17.62
N ALA A 394 13.62 0.73 -16.66
CA ALA A 394 12.18 0.62 -16.90
C ALA A 394 11.63 1.76 -17.77
N TYR A 395 12.16 2.98 -17.63
CA TYR A 395 11.79 4.12 -18.48
C TYR A 395 12.22 3.90 -19.94
N ILE A 396 13.41 3.35 -20.16
CA ILE A 396 13.91 3.03 -21.51
C ILE A 396 13.00 2.02 -22.22
N LYS A 397 12.60 0.97 -21.50
CA LYS A 397 11.68 -0.06 -22.01
C LYS A 397 10.31 0.54 -22.34
N ALA A 398 9.77 1.41 -21.49
CA ALA A 398 8.47 2.05 -21.69
C ALA A 398 8.46 2.97 -22.93
N GLU A 399 9.54 3.72 -23.14
CA GLU A 399 9.67 4.67 -24.27
C GLU A 399 10.04 4.00 -25.60
N ASN A 400 10.27 2.67 -25.63
CA ASN A 400 10.83 1.96 -26.77
C ASN A 400 12.10 2.65 -27.34
N LYS A 401 12.92 3.26 -26.47
CA LYS A 401 14.13 3.96 -26.93
C LYS A 401 15.11 2.94 -27.49
N LYS A 402 15.47 3.14 -28.75
CA LYS A 402 16.48 2.36 -29.44
C LYS A 402 17.85 2.57 -28.78
N GLU A 403 18.61 1.48 -28.57
CA GLU A 403 19.94 1.48 -27.93
C GLU A 403 20.91 2.51 -28.50
N GLY A 404 20.80 2.86 -29.78
CA GLY A 404 21.66 3.85 -30.43
C GLY A 404 21.55 5.28 -29.87
N CYS A 405 20.58 5.59 -29.02
CA CYS A 405 20.44 6.90 -28.34
C CYS A 405 20.88 6.88 -26.87
N LEU A 406 21.39 5.75 -26.37
CA LEU A 406 21.67 5.52 -24.96
C LEU A 406 23.12 5.05 -24.77
N TYR A 407 23.68 5.39 -23.62
CA TYR A 407 25.07 5.12 -23.28
C TYR A 407 25.13 4.11 -22.13
N LYS A 408 26.12 3.20 -22.15
CA LYS A 408 26.27 2.11 -21.15
C LYS A 408 27.75 1.88 -20.82
N GLU A 409 28.08 1.30 -19.67
CA GLU A 409 29.46 0.93 -19.32
C GLU A 409 29.93 -0.29 -20.15
N SER A 410 29.03 -1.25 -20.35
CA SER A 410 29.24 -2.47 -21.14
C SER A 410 27.96 -2.86 -21.89
N TYR A 411 28.07 -3.84 -22.79
CA TYR A 411 26.92 -4.32 -23.57
C TYR A 411 25.89 -5.00 -22.67
N GLU A 412 26.37 -5.73 -21.67
CA GLU A 412 25.58 -6.49 -20.69
C GLU A 412 25.04 -5.62 -19.55
N SER A 413 25.56 -4.40 -19.37
CA SER A 413 25.11 -3.50 -18.30
C SER A 413 23.61 -3.25 -18.39
N GLU A 414 22.92 -3.21 -17.26
CA GLU A 414 21.51 -2.80 -17.19
C GLU A 414 21.37 -1.30 -16.92
N ASN A 415 22.49 -0.60 -16.66
CA ASN A 415 22.50 0.84 -16.43
C ASN A 415 22.53 1.60 -17.75
N TYR A 416 21.63 2.56 -17.89
CA TYR A 416 21.55 3.45 -19.04
C TYR A 416 21.88 4.87 -18.64
N TYR A 417 22.51 5.60 -19.54
CA TYR A 417 22.92 6.98 -19.32
C TYR A 417 22.52 7.86 -20.49
N LEU A 418 22.27 9.13 -20.18
CA LEU A 418 21.95 10.17 -21.16
C LEU A 418 22.87 11.38 -20.95
N PRO A 419 23.40 11.99 -22.02
CA PRO A 419 24.14 13.23 -21.91
C PRO A 419 23.27 14.33 -21.26
N VAL A 420 23.86 15.12 -20.36
CA VAL A 420 23.13 16.17 -19.62
C VAL A 420 22.38 17.13 -20.57
N ASN A 421 22.99 17.45 -21.72
CA ASN A 421 22.42 18.36 -22.72
C ASN A 421 21.14 17.83 -23.40
N ASN A 422 20.82 16.55 -23.24
CA ASN A 422 19.62 15.96 -23.84
C ASN A 422 18.41 16.00 -22.89
N ILE A 423 18.61 16.30 -21.60
CA ILE A 423 17.54 16.38 -20.59
C ILE A 423 16.54 17.51 -20.90
N PRO A 424 16.96 18.74 -21.29
CA PRO A 424 16.04 19.84 -21.58
C PRO A 424 15.10 19.59 -22.78
N ASN A 425 15.37 18.57 -23.59
CA ASN A 425 14.59 18.25 -24.79
C ASN A 425 13.46 17.24 -24.53
N MET A 426 13.27 16.79 -23.28
CA MET A 426 12.12 15.95 -22.94
C MET A 426 10.84 16.80 -22.90
N ASN A 427 9.78 16.33 -23.56
CA ASN A 427 8.45 16.93 -23.39
C ASN A 427 7.90 16.64 -21.98
N ASN A 428 6.83 17.33 -21.58
CA ASN A 428 6.26 17.21 -20.23
C ASN A 428 5.83 15.78 -19.86
N ASP A 429 5.28 15.02 -20.82
CA ASP A 429 4.83 13.65 -20.55
C ASP A 429 6.01 12.71 -20.31
N ASN A 430 7.07 12.84 -21.10
CA ASN A 430 8.31 12.08 -20.95
C ASN A 430 9.02 12.42 -19.63
N LEU A 431 8.97 13.68 -19.20
CA LEU A 431 9.51 14.12 -17.90
C LEU A 431 8.74 13.49 -16.73
N LYS A 432 7.40 13.51 -16.78
CA LYS A 432 6.55 12.87 -15.77
C LYS A 432 6.80 11.37 -15.70
N MET A 433 6.90 10.71 -16.85
CA MET A 433 7.18 9.27 -16.92
C MET A 433 8.57 8.94 -16.37
N PHE A 434 9.59 9.73 -16.75
CA PHE A 434 10.95 9.58 -16.22
C PHE A 434 10.99 9.72 -14.70
N ALA A 435 10.38 10.78 -14.16
CA ALA A 435 10.32 11.01 -12.72
C ALA A 435 9.55 9.90 -11.98
N TYR A 436 8.45 9.40 -12.55
CA TYR A 436 7.74 8.25 -12.00
C TYR A 436 8.65 7.02 -11.87
N PHE A 437 9.42 6.68 -12.91
CA PHE A 437 10.34 5.53 -12.85
C PHE A 437 11.52 5.76 -11.89
N CYS A 438 12.03 6.99 -11.78
CA CYS A 438 13.01 7.33 -10.74
C CYS A 438 12.45 7.07 -9.33
N MET A 439 11.21 7.50 -9.07
CA MET A 439 10.57 7.28 -7.76
C MET A 439 10.31 5.79 -7.49
N MET A 440 9.92 5.01 -8.50
CA MET A 440 9.75 3.56 -8.39
C MET A 440 11.07 2.85 -8.05
N GLU A 441 12.17 3.17 -8.74
CA GLU A 441 13.48 2.60 -8.45
C GLU A 441 14.00 3.01 -7.07
N ASN A 442 13.81 4.27 -6.66
CA ASN A 442 14.13 4.74 -5.30
C ASN A 442 13.39 3.91 -4.24
N PHE A 443 12.07 3.74 -4.39
CA PHE A 443 11.27 2.98 -3.44
C PHE A 443 11.68 1.52 -3.38
N LYS A 444 11.97 0.91 -4.54
CA LYS A 444 12.49 -0.45 -4.65
C LYS A 444 13.85 -0.61 -3.93
N TYR A 445 14.74 0.36 -4.05
CA TYR A 445 16.01 0.36 -3.34
C TYR A 445 15.81 0.41 -1.81
N SER A 446 14.90 1.27 -1.33
CA SER A 446 14.55 1.32 0.09
C SER A 446 13.93 0.01 0.60
N LEU A 447 13.15 -0.69 -0.23
CA LEU A 447 12.62 -2.03 0.09
C LEU A 447 13.73 -3.08 0.25
N SER A 448 14.72 -3.10 -0.65
CA SER A 448 15.79 -4.10 -0.61
C SER A 448 16.68 -3.97 0.62
N ASP A 449 16.96 -2.74 1.06
CA ASP A 449 17.80 -2.50 2.26
C ASP A 449 17.14 -2.99 3.57
N ILE A 450 15.82 -3.19 3.57
CA ILE A 450 15.03 -3.57 4.76
C ILE A 450 14.66 -5.06 4.76
N LEU A 451 14.63 -5.68 3.58
CA LEU A 451 14.26 -7.09 3.40
C LEU A 451 15.47 -8.05 3.41
N ILE A 452 16.69 -7.51 3.54
CA ILE A 452 17.94 -8.24 3.83
C ILE A 452 18.13 -8.26 5.34
#